data_AF-A0A6L4Z6P0-F1
#
_entry.id   AF-A0A6L4Z6P0-F1
#
_cell.length_a   1.000
_cell.length_b   1.000
_cell.length_c   1.000
_cell.angle_alpha   90.00
_cell.angle_beta   90.00
_cell.angle_gamma   90.00
#
_symmetry.space_group_name_H-M   'P 1'
#
loop_
_entity.id
_entity.type
_entity.pdbx_description
1 polymer ?
#
loop_
_entity_poly.entity_id
_entity_poly.type
_entity_poly.pdbx_seq_one_letter_code
_entity_poly.pdbx_strand_id
1 'polypeptide(L)' 'MKQKIANTNWNSARGMAKGKSSETAELNSLLEKTRAQFVNCYHELVLEKQKLTPEAIKKKFYGIEEPEETLIN' A
#
# COMPACT_ATOMS: atom_id res chain seq x y z
N MET A 1 0.10 -8.10 10.51
CA MET A 1 1.08 -7.89 11.60
C MET A 1 1.10 -6.39 11.93
N LYS A 2 0.89 -5.98 13.19
CA LYS A 2 0.91 -4.55 13.59
C LYS A 2 2.22 -4.27 14.31
N GLN A 3 3.07 -3.40 13.79
CA GLN A 3 4.28 -2.92 14.48
C GLN A 3 3.94 -1.67 15.30
N LYS A 4 4.38 -1.63 16.56
CA LYS A 4 4.16 -0.49 17.47
C LYS A 4 5.45 0.32 17.58
N ILE A 5 5.35 1.63 17.43
CA ILE A 5 6.46 2.58 17.57
C ILE A 5 6.00 3.65 18.56
N ALA A 6 6.87 4.07 19.47
CA ALA A 6 6.60 5.21 20.32
C ALA A 6 6.40 6.48 19.46
N ASN A 7 5.38 7.30 19.74
CA ASN A 7 5.08 8.50 18.95
C ASN A 7 6.29 9.45 18.80
N THR A 8 7.20 9.47 19.78
CA THR A 8 8.45 10.25 19.73
C THR A 8 9.38 9.84 18.58
N ASN A 9 9.37 8.56 18.23
CA ASN A 9 10.21 7.96 17.20
C ASN A 9 9.52 7.89 15.83
N TRP A 10 8.38 8.57 15.65
CA TRP A 10 7.72 8.68 14.34
C TRP A 10 7.87 10.08 13.75
N ASN A 11 8.14 10.16 12.45
CA ASN A 11 8.11 11.39 11.68
C ASN A 11 6.83 11.39 10.83
N SER A 12 5.78 12.06 11.31
CA SER A 12 4.49 12.14 10.60
C SER A 12 4.59 12.81 9.24
N ALA A 13 5.40 13.86 9.11
CA ALA A 13 5.56 14.59 7.85
C ALA A 13 6.19 13.71 6.76
N ARG A 14 7.09 12.79 7.14
CA ARG A 14 7.76 11.87 6.21
C ARG A 14 7.12 10.47 6.16
N GLY A 15 6.16 10.20 7.04
CA GLY A 15 5.55 8.88 7.22
C GLY A 15 6.58 7.77 7.44
N MET A 16 7.59 8.00 8.28
CA MET A 16 8.65 7.03 8.57
C MET A 16 9.12 7.11 10.01
N ALA A 17 9.71 6.03 10.52
CA ALA A 17 10.33 6.03 11.84
C ALA A 17 11.64 6.84 11.83
N LYS A 18 11.88 7.55 12.94
CA LYS A 18 13.09 8.30 13.26
C LYS A 18 14.10 7.37 13.94
N GLY A 19 15.38 7.60 13.68
CA GLY A 19 16.47 6.85 14.31
C GLY A 19 17.37 6.17 13.29
N LYS A 20 18.40 5.50 13.80
CA LYS A 20 19.41 4.77 12.99
C LYS A 20 19.57 3.30 13.44
N SER A 21 18.67 2.77 14.25
CA SER A 21 18.72 1.36 14.65
C SER A 21 18.38 0.45 13.46
N SER A 22 18.87 -0.81 13.49
CA SER A 22 18.52 -1.82 12.48
C SER A 22 17.01 -1.98 12.36
N GLU A 23 16.31 -2.05 13.49
CA GLU A 23 14.85 -2.17 13.56
C GLU A 23 14.14 -1.00 12.87
N THR A 24 14.66 0.23 13.02
CA THR A 24 14.12 1.42 12.34
C THR A 24 14.32 1.31 10.84
N ALA A 25 15.48 0.84 10.40
CA ALA A 25 15.79 0.65 8.97
C ALA A 25 14.91 -0.45 8.35
N GLU A 26 14.73 -1.57 9.04
CA GLU A 26 13.87 -2.68 8.61
C GLU A 26 12.41 -2.25 8.46
N LEU A 27 11.87 -1.54 9.45
CA LEU A 27 10.53 -0.98 9.37
C LEU A 27 10.40 0.01 8.20
N ASN A 28 11.33 0.93 8.04
CA ASN A 28 11.27 1.91 6.95
C ASN A 28 11.38 1.23 5.57
N SER A 29 12.19 0.18 5.46
CA SER A 29 12.28 -0.67 4.26
C SER A 29 10.96 -1.37 3.96
N LEU A 30 10.28 -1.90 4.99
CA LEU A 30 8.96 -2.51 4.84
C LEU A 30 7.92 -1.49 4.36
N LEU A 31 7.89 -0.30 4.97
CA LEU A 31 6.98 0.78 4.56
C LEU A 31 7.21 1.17 3.10
N GLU A 32 8.46 1.25 2.66
CA GLU A 32 8.79 1.61 1.29
C GLU A 32 8.39 0.53 0.28
N LYS A 33 8.63 -0.75 0.61
CA LYS A 33 8.13 -1.87 -0.20
C LYS A 33 6.61 -1.83 -0.36
N THR A 34 5.90 -1.56 0.73
CA THR A 34 4.43 -1.44 0.69
C THR A 34 3.97 -0.25 -0.15
N ARG A 35 4.66 0.90 -0.09
CA ARG A 35 4.36 2.04 -1.00
C ARG A 35 4.57 1.67 -2.46
N ALA A 36 5.69 1.00 -2.78
CA ALA A 36 5.97 0.55 -4.14
C ALA A 36 4.88 -0.40 -4.66
N GLN A 37 4.38 -1.31 -3.81
CA GLN A 37 3.25 -2.18 -4.15
C GLN A 37 1.98 -1.39 -4.48
N PHE A 38 1.63 -0.37 -3.70
CA PHE A 38 0.46 0.48 -4.01
C PHE A 38 0.61 1.23 -5.33
N VAL A 39 1.81 1.74 -5.63
CA VAL A 39 2.11 2.40 -6.91
C VAL A 39 1.97 1.42 -8.07
N ASN A 40 2.41 0.17 -7.90
CA ASN A 40 2.22 -0.87 -8.91
C ASN A 40 0.75 -1.18 -9.14
N CYS A 41 -0.05 -1.36 -8.07
CA CYS A 41 -1.50 -1.56 -8.19
C CYS A 41 -2.18 -0.38 -8.93
N TYR A 42 -1.74 0.85 -8.66
CA TYR A 42 -2.21 2.03 -9.39
C TYR A 42 -1.90 1.92 -10.89
N HIS A 43 -0.65 1.60 -11.25
CA HIS A 43 -0.26 1.48 -12.66
C HIS A 43 -1.01 0.37 -13.38
N GLU A 44 -1.22 -0.77 -12.74
CA GLU A 44 -2.01 -1.88 -13.29
C GLU A 44 -3.45 -1.45 -13.59
N LEU A 45 -4.12 -0.78 -12.64
CA LEU A 45 -5.49 -0.27 -12.85
C LEU A 45 -5.57 0.73 -14.01
N VAL A 46 -4.55 1.58 -14.17
CA VAL A 46 -4.45 2.52 -15.28
C VAL A 46 -4.28 1.78 -16.62
N LEU A 47 -3.43 0.76 -16.68
CA LEU A 47 -3.21 -0.06 -17.88
C LEU A 47 -4.46 -0.84 -18.28
N GLU A 48 -5.19 -1.36 -17.29
CA GLU A 48 -6.46 -2.09 -17.49
C GLU A 48 -7.64 -1.16 -17.80
N LYS A 49 -7.43 0.17 -17.82
CA LYS A 49 -8.47 1.20 -17.99
C LYS A 49 -9.62 1.04 -16.99
N GLN A 50 -9.33 0.52 -15.81
CA GLN A 50 -10.30 0.36 -14.74
C GLN A 50 -10.53 1.68 -14.00
N LYS A 51 -11.63 1.74 -13.24
CA LYS A 51 -11.96 2.91 -12.43
C LYS A 51 -10.94 3.07 -11.30
N LEU A 52 -10.15 4.14 -11.37
CA LEU A 52 -9.18 4.46 -10.35
C LEU A 52 -9.87 5.03 -9.09
N THR A 53 -10.04 4.19 -8.08
CA THR A 53 -10.58 4.57 -6.75
C THR A 53 -9.71 3.98 -5.64
N PRO A 54 -9.70 4.57 -4.42
CA PRO A 54 -9.04 3.97 -3.27
C PRO A 54 -9.47 2.52 -3.01
N GLU A 55 -10.76 2.23 -3.19
CA GLU A 55 -11.34 0.90 -3.06
C GLU A 55 -10.79 -0.08 -4.10
N ALA A 56 -10.65 0.35 -5.35
CA ALA A 56 -10.07 -0.47 -6.42
C ALA A 56 -8.60 -0.79 -6.15
N ILE A 57 -7.80 0.21 -5.74
CA ILE A 57 -6.39 0.00 -5.36
C ILE A 57 -6.30 -0.97 -4.18
N LYS A 58 -7.17 -0.82 -3.17
CA LYS A 58 -7.22 -1.70 -2.00
C LYS A 58 -7.56 -3.13 -2.38
N LYS A 59 -8.58 -3.33 -3.23
CA LYS A 59 -8.97 -4.66 -3.74
C LYS A 59 -7.83 -5.32 -4.51
N LYS A 60 -7.21 -4.60 -5.44
CA LYS A 60 -6.03 -5.03 -6.21
C LYS A 60 -4.88 -5.45 -5.28
N PHE A 61 -4.55 -4.62 -4.30
CA PHE A 61 -3.48 -4.89 -3.32
C PHE A 61 -3.74 -6.16 -2.49
N TYR A 62 -5.00 -6.46 -2.16
CA TYR A 62 -5.37 -7.67 -1.43
C TYR A 62 -5.66 -8.88 -2.35
N GLY A 63 -5.56 -8.74 -3.68
CA GLY A 63 -5.92 -9.79 -4.63
C GLY A 63 -7.41 -10.14 -4.60
N ILE A 64 -8.27 -9.20 -4.20
CA ILE A 64 -9.72 -9.39 -4.18
C ILE A 64 -10.24 -8.99 -5.56
N GLU A 65 -10.53 -9.98 -6.39
CA GLU A 65 -11.25 -9.78 -7.64
C GLU A 65 -12.74 -9.56 -7.33
N GLU A 66 -13.34 -8.51 -7.89
CA GLU A 66 -14.79 -8.47 -7.97
C GLU A 66 -15.24 -9.52 -8.99
N PRO A 67 -16.31 -10.28 -8.73
CA PRO A 67 -16.91 -11.07 -9.78
C PRO A 67 -17.29 -10.10 -10.91
N GLU A 68 -16.75 -10.31 -12.10
CA GLU A 68 -17.24 -9.62 -13.29
C GLU A 68 -18.71 -10.02 -13.44
N GLU A 69 -19.63 -9.12 -13.08
CA GLU A 69 -21.02 -9.25 -13.52
C GLU A 69 -21.06 -8.97 -15.03
N THR A 70 -20.66 -9.99 -15.80
CA THR A 70 -21.02 -10.06 -17.20
C THR A 70 -22.54 -10.21 -17.26
N LEU A 71 -23.24 -9.12 -17.54
CA LEU A 71 -24.61 -9.19 -18.02
C LEU A 71 -24.60 -9.92 -19.36
N ILE A 72 -24.77 -11.24 -19.31
CA ILE A 72 -25.19 -12.03 -20.46
C ILE A 72 -26.68 -11.73 -20.68
N ASN A 73 -26.97 -11.07 -21.79
CA ASN A 73 -28.32 -10.71 -22.23
C ASN A 73 -28.68 -11.56 -23.45
#